data_AF-A0A068RDM6-F1
#
_entry.id   AF-A0A068RDM6-F1
#
_cell.length_a   1.000
_cell.length_b   1.000
_cell.length_c   1.000
_cell.angle_alpha   90.00
_cell.angle_beta   90.00
_cell.angle_gamma   90.00
#
_symmetry.space_group_name_H-M   'P 1'
#
loop_
_entity.id
_entity.type
_entity.pdbx_description
1 polymer ?
#
loop_
_entity_poly.entity_id
_entity_poly.type
_entity_poly.pdbx_seq_one_letter_code
_entity_poly.pdbx_strand_id
1 'polypeptide(L)'
;MEQQSPEWFAARCGKVTASSLADVSSVAVGTRATAEHGGLALGYGATADHGGIALGSGSVTSNSDEVNIGQRYISGVKEGISKTDAVNLGQAKALNASTLRIANARTDSLIAQEHVALTDETVARRDGDAATLKSANDYTNWRVDNLTFDTADTLRQSQTYTDTRANEARYYTDNKFSQLNTRIERAEKRLHAGIAGIAAIASIPYVASNRFSYGVAVGNYQNANALAGGIQYKTSPNTTIRLNVSLDSSHNAALAVGVGGGW
;
A
#
# COMPACT_ATOMS: atom_id res chain seq x y z
N MET A 1 -77.96 50.60 -67.26
CA MET A 1 -76.79 50.92 -68.09
C MET A 1 -76.19 52.19 -67.52
N GLU A 2 -75.22 52.07 -66.64
CA GLU A 2 -74.52 53.20 -66.04
C GLU A 2 -73.09 53.14 -66.58
N GLN A 3 -72.77 54.05 -67.50
CA GLN A 3 -71.47 54.16 -68.14
C GLN A 3 -70.43 54.54 -67.08
N GLN A 4 -69.51 53.61 -66.77
CA GLN A 4 -68.26 53.98 -66.13
C GLN A 4 -67.42 54.77 -67.15
N SER A 5 -67.26 56.07 -66.91
CA SER A 5 -66.32 56.91 -67.64
C SER A 5 -64.88 56.45 -67.37
N PRO A 6 -63.99 56.47 -68.37
CA PRO A 6 -62.59 56.10 -68.16
C PRO A 6 -61.90 57.20 -67.36
N GLU A 7 -61.44 56.88 -66.15
CA GLU A 7 -60.51 57.74 -65.41
C GLU A 7 -59.17 57.73 -66.14
N TRP A 8 -58.95 58.76 -66.96
CA TRP A 8 -57.65 59.02 -67.57
C TRP A 8 -56.65 59.29 -66.45
N PHE A 9 -55.58 58.49 -66.38
CA PHE A 9 -54.42 58.77 -65.54
C PHE A 9 -53.91 60.20 -65.82
N ALA A 10 -54.18 61.14 -64.91
CA ALA A 10 -53.54 62.44 -64.94
C ALA A 10 -52.10 62.28 -64.45
N ALA A 11 -51.16 62.11 -65.38
CA ALA A 11 -49.74 62.29 -65.08
C ALA A 11 -49.50 63.77 -64.76
N ARG A 12 -49.64 64.16 -63.50
CA ARG A 12 -49.14 65.45 -63.02
C ARG A 12 -47.62 65.38 -62.95
N CYS A 13 -46.97 65.83 -64.01
CA CYS A 13 -45.54 66.07 -64.02
C CYS A 13 -45.22 67.17 -63.01
N GLY A 14 -44.30 66.93 -62.07
CA GLY A 14 -43.72 67.99 -61.26
C GLY A 14 -42.79 68.86 -62.12
N LYS A 15 -42.21 69.92 -61.54
CA LYS A 15 -41.29 70.84 -62.23
C LYS A 15 -40.16 70.03 -62.89
N VAL A 16 -40.15 69.94 -64.22
CA VAL A 16 -39.01 69.44 -65.01
C VAL A 16 -38.24 70.66 -65.48
N THR A 17 -37.12 70.91 -64.82
CA THR A 17 -36.15 71.94 -65.23
C THR A 17 -35.16 71.32 -66.20
N ALA A 18 -35.34 71.56 -67.50
CA ALA A 18 -34.29 71.29 -68.49
C ALA A 18 -33.33 72.48 -68.51
N SER A 19 -32.03 72.22 -68.32
CA SER A 19 -31.01 73.27 -68.27
C SER A 19 -29.91 73.08 -69.32
N SER A 20 -29.44 74.22 -69.86
CA SER A 20 -28.38 74.31 -70.85
C SER A 20 -26.99 74.22 -70.22
N LEU A 21 -26.13 73.37 -70.78
CA LEU A 21 -24.65 73.27 -70.76
C LEU A 21 -23.79 73.61 -69.51
N ALA A 22 -24.32 74.14 -68.39
CA ALA A 22 -23.58 74.35 -67.14
C ALA A 22 -24.40 74.12 -65.84
N ASP A 23 -25.71 74.00 -65.94
CA ASP A 23 -26.60 73.72 -64.79
C ASP A 23 -26.97 72.22 -64.77
N VAL A 24 -26.88 71.57 -63.61
CA VAL A 24 -27.30 70.16 -63.47
C VAL A 24 -28.83 70.12 -63.33
N SER A 25 -29.51 69.56 -64.33
CA SER A 25 -30.98 69.43 -64.32
C SER A 25 -31.46 68.46 -63.24
N SER A 26 -32.44 68.86 -62.44
CA SER A 26 -33.14 67.97 -61.49
C SER A 26 -34.52 67.54 -62.01
N VAL A 27 -35.01 66.40 -61.53
CA VAL A 27 -36.29 65.81 -61.96
C VAL A 27 -37.15 65.49 -60.75
N ALA A 28 -38.34 66.08 -60.68
CA ALA A 28 -39.33 65.81 -59.62
C ALA A 28 -40.67 65.36 -60.23
N VAL A 29 -41.14 64.16 -59.84
CA VAL A 29 -42.38 63.56 -60.34
C VAL A 29 -43.23 63.10 -59.17
N GLY A 30 -44.42 63.68 -59.04
CA GLY A 30 -45.33 63.45 -57.92
C GLY A 30 -45.75 64.75 -57.23
N THR A 31 -46.90 64.74 -56.59
CA THR A 31 -47.37 65.93 -55.83
C THR A 31 -46.45 66.15 -54.63
N ARG A 32 -45.96 67.39 -54.44
CA ARG A 32 -45.00 67.77 -53.39
C ARG A 32 -43.63 67.08 -53.50
N ALA A 33 -43.26 66.55 -54.67
CA ALA A 33 -41.91 66.09 -54.91
C ALA A 33 -40.97 67.28 -55.10
N THR A 34 -39.77 67.23 -54.51
CA THR A 34 -38.74 68.28 -54.60
C THR A 34 -37.42 67.66 -55.03
N ALA A 35 -36.77 68.21 -56.04
CA ALA A 35 -35.45 67.75 -56.49
C ALA A 35 -34.53 68.94 -56.75
N GLU A 36 -33.34 68.91 -56.16
CA GLU A 36 -32.31 69.96 -56.24
C GLU A 36 -30.95 69.33 -56.56
N HIS A 37 -29.97 70.17 -56.92
CA HIS A 37 -28.57 69.75 -57.14
C HIS A 37 -28.39 68.55 -58.10
N GLY A 38 -29.24 68.45 -59.13
CA GLY A 38 -29.20 67.35 -60.10
C GLY A 38 -29.88 66.04 -59.69
N GLY A 39 -30.63 66.02 -58.58
CA GLY A 39 -31.28 64.82 -58.06
C GLY A 39 -32.54 64.39 -58.83
N LEU A 40 -33.00 63.17 -58.53
CA LEU A 40 -34.25 62.57 -59.04
C LEU A 40 -35.20 62.23 -57.88
N ALA A 41 -36.36 62.86 -57.82
CA ALA A 41 -37.43 62.56 -56.86
C ALA A 41 -38.66 61.98 -57.57
N LEU A 42 -39.06 60.75 -57.23
CA LEU A 42 -40.20 60.05 -57.83
C LEU A 42 -41.15 59.53 -56.74
N GLY A 43 -42.28 60.20 -56.53
CA GLY A 43 -43.32 59.82 -55.58
C GLY A 43 -43.97 61.01 -54.87
N TYR A 44 -45.16 60.83 -54.28
CA TYR A 44 -45.80 61.86 -53.46
C TYR A 44 -44.89 62.24 -52.28
N GLY A 45 -44.51 63.52 -52.17
CA GLY A 45 -43.66 64.02 -51.10
C GLY A 45 -42.21 63.51 -51.08
N ALA A 46 -41.69 62.97 -52.19
CA ALA A 46 -40.29 62.54 -52.29
C ALA A 46 -39.33 63.73 -52.41
N THR A 47 -38.19 63.71 -51.73
CA THR A 47 -37.22 64.81 -51.72
C THR A 47 -35.81 64.33 -52.08
N ALA A 48 -35.26 64.85 -53.18
CA ALA A 48 -33.89 64.59 -53.64
C ALA A 48 -33.06 65.88 -53.64
N ASP A 49 -32.59 66.27 -52.47
CA ASP A 49 -31.86 67.53 -52.20
C ASP A 49 -30.34 67.38 -52.21
N HIS A 50 -29.79 66.16 -52.21
CA HIS A 50 -28.35 65.89 -52.19
C HIS A 50 -27.79 65.41 -53.55
N GLY A 51 -28.53 65.62 -54.65
CA GLY A 51 -28.14 65.11 -55.97
C GLY A 51 -28.33 63.59 -56.17
N GLY A 52 -28.90 62.89 -55.19
CA GLY A 52 -29.22 61.45 -55.27
C GLY A 52 -30.60 61.14 -55.90
N ILE A 53 -31.07 59.90 -55.71
CA ILE A 53 -32.36 59.40 -56.21
C ILE A 53 -33.28 59.07 -55.02
N ALA A 54 -34.35 59.82 -54.83
CA ALA A 54 -35.45 59.50 -53.91
C ALA A 54 -36.58 58.78 -54.66
N LEU A 55 -36.81 57.51 -54.34
CA LEU A 55 -37.77 56.65 -55.05
C LEU A 55 -38.87 56.14 -54.11
N GLY A 56 -40.12 56.47 -54.43
CA GLY A 56 -41.31 56.13 -53.64
C GLY A 56 -41.80 57.30 -52.78
N SER A 57 -43.06 57.21 -52.35
CA SER A 57 -43.70 58.29 -51.58
C SER A 57 -42.96 58.56 -50.25
N GLY A 58 -42.64 59.84 -49.98
CA GLY A 58 -41.96 60.26 -48.76
C GLY A 58 -40.51 59.79 -48.63
N SER A 59 -39.90 59.24 -49.68
CA SER A 59 -38.45 58.92 -49.66
C SER A 59 -37.63 60.21 -49.70
N VAL A 60 -36.53 60.25 -48.94
CA VAL A 60 -35.68 61.44 -48.81
C VAL A 60 -34.22 61.02 -48.90
N THR A 61 -33.46 61.57 -49.85
CA THR A 61 -32.01 61.36 -49.91
C THR A 61 -31.34 62.09 -48.76
N SER A 62 -30.42 61.45 -48.06
CA SER A 62 -29.66 62.09 -46.96
C SER A 62 -28.19 62.30 -47.32
N ASN A 63 -27.71 61.71 -48.42
CA ASN A 63 -26.33 61.80 -48.88
C ASN A 63 -26.27 61.98 -50.40
N SER A 64 -25.13 62.47 -50.89
CA SER A 64 -24.81 62.41 -52.33
C SER A 64 -24.58 60.97 -52.77
N ASP A 65 -24.83 60.68 -54.05
CA ASP A 65 -24.67 59.35 -54.66
C ASP A 65 -25.53 58.23 -54.03
N GLU A 66 -26.63 58.60 -53.35
CA GLU A 66 -27.57 57.69 -52.71
C GLU A 66 -28.79 57.39 -53.59
N VAL A 67 -29.26 56.14 -53.57
CA VAL A 67 -30.63 55.79 -53.97
C VAL A 67 -31.44 55.45 -52.71
N ASN A 68 -32.29 56.37 -52.27
CA ASN A 68 -33.13 56.19 -51.10
C ASN A 68 -34.53 55.72 -51.52
N ILE A 69 -34.93 54.53 -51.05
CA ILE A 69 -36.27 53.97 -51.30
C ILE A 69 -37.20 54.06 -50.08
N GLY A 70 -36.77 54.73 -49.01
CA GLY A 70 -37.36 54.62 -47.68
C GLY A 70 -37.25 53.21 -47.07
N GLN A 71 -38.07 52.92 -46.06
CA GLN A 71 -38.10 51.61 -45.41
C GLN A 71 -38.97 50.61 -46.18
N ARG A 72 -38.55 50.24 -47.39
CA ARG A 72 -39.30 49.35 -48.30
C ARG A 72 -38.55 48.07 -48.62
N TYR A 73 -39.29 47.02 -49.00
CA TYR A 73 -38.71 45.80 -49.54
C TYR A 73 -38.28 45.99 -51.00
N ILE A 74 -37.08 45.51 -51.33
CA ILE A 74 -36.66 45.28 -52.71
C ILE A 74 -36.83 43.80 -53.01
N SER A 75 -37.89 43.44 -53.73
CA SER A 75 -38.15 42.06 -54.16
C SER A 75 -37.55 41.77 -55.53
N GLY A 76 -37.29 40.49 -55.83
CA GLY A 76 -36.76 40.09 -57.14
C GLY A 76 -35.25 40.32 -57.32
N VAL A 77 -34.52 40.57 -56.23
CA VAL A 77 -33.06 40.70 -56.25
C VAL A 77 -32.42 39.34 -56.53
N LYS A 78 -31.88 39.18 -57.73
CA LYS A 78 -31.07 38.02 -58.13
C LYS A 78 -29.81 37.94 -57.26
N GLU A 79 -29.26 36.74 -57.09
CA GLU A 79 -27.98 36.56 -56.42
C GLU A 79 -26.90 37.43 -57.06
N GLY A 80 -26.20 38.20 -56.23
CA GLY A 80 -25.06 39.01 -56.65
C GLY A 80 -23.87 38.14 -57.04
N ILE A 81 -23.17 38.54 -58.10
CA ILE A 81 -21.99 37.87 -58.65
C ILE A 81 -20.75 38.76 -58.52
N SER A 82 -20.91 40.07 -58.74
CA SER A 82 -19.84 41.07 -58.64
C SER A 82 -19.72 41.64 -57.23
N LYS A 83 -18.57 42.22 -56.90
CA LYS A 83 -18.29 42.82 -55.58
C LYS A 83 -19.25 43.97 -55.21
N THR A 84 -19.90 44.57 -56.19
CA THR A 84 -20.80 45.72 -56.04
C THR A 84 -22.28 45.34 -56.21
N ASP A 85 -22.60 44.06 -56.34
CA ASP A 85 -23.99 43.61 -56.46
C ASP A 85 -24.67 43.58 -55.09
N ALA A 86 -25.98 43.81 -55.07
CA ALA A 86 -26.78 43.64 -53.86
C ALA A 86 -26.84 42.15 -53.47
N VAL A 87 -26.80 41.89 -52.16
CA VAL A 87 -26.91 40.54 -51.60
C VAL A 87 -28.37 40.26 -51.26
N ASN A 88 -28.90 39.12 -51.71
CA ASN A 88 -30.24 38.68 -51.31
C ASN A 88 -30.22 37.81 -50.03
N LEU A 89 -31.40 37.54 -49.46
CA LEU A 89 -31.51 36.75 -48.23
C LEU A 89 -31.01 35.30 -48.37
N GLY A 90 -31.09 34.72 -49.58
CA GLY A 90 -30.58 33.37 -49.86
C GLY A 90 -29.07 33.29 -49.68
N GLN A 91 -28.33 34.23 -50.27
CA GLN A 91 -26.88 34.34 -50.13
C GLN A 91 -26.47 34.56 -48.66
N ALA A 92 -27.15 35.47 -47.95
CA ALA A 92 -26.87 35.73 -46.54
C ALA A 92 -27.07 34.47 -45.65
N LYS A 93 -28.17 33.74 -45.86
CA LYS A 93 -28.44 32.48 -45.13
C LYS A 93 -27.41 31.40 -45.46
N ALA A 94 -27.01 31.27 -46.71
CA ALA A 94 -26.01 30.29 -47.14
C ALA A 94 -24.63 30.56 -46.50
N LEU A 95 -24.21 31.83 -46.47
CA LEU A 95 -22.98 32.25 -45.79
C LEU A 95 -23.05 31.95 -44.29
N ASN A 96 -24.14 32.33 -43.62
CA ASN A 96 -24.32 32.08 -42.19
C ASN A 96 -24.32 30.58 -41.86
N ALA A 97 -24.99 29.76 -42.67
CA ALA A 97 -24.99 28.30 -42.52
C ALA A 97 -23.60 27.70 -42.73
N SER A 98 -22.79 28.24 -43.65
CA SER A 98 -21.41 27.81 -43.86
C SER A 98 -20.52 28.13 -42.67
N THR A 99 -20.59 29.37 -42.15
CA THR A 99 -19.85 29.79 -40.95
C THR A 99 -20.21 28.94 -39.74
N LEU A 100 -21.51 28.68 -39.52
CA LEU A 100 -21.97 27.85 -38.41
C LEU A 100 -21.47 26.40 -38.53
N ARG A 101 -21.47 25.83 -39.74
CA ARG A 101 -20.94 24.47 -39.98
C ARG A 101 -19.46 24.38 -39.66
N ILE A 102 -18.67 25.37 -40.09
CA ILE A 102 -17.22 25.42 -39.82
C ILE A 102 -16.96 25.56 -38.31
N ALA A 103 -17.71 26.43 -37.62
CA ALA A 103 -17.60 26.61 -36.19
C ALA A 103 -17.92 25.32 -35.42
N ASN A 104 -19.02 24.64 -35.76
CA ASN A 104 -19.39 23.37 -35.14
C ASN A 104 -18.34 22.30 -35.38
N ALA A 105 -17.88 22.13 -36.62
CA ALA A 105 -16.84 21.15 -36.95
C ALA A 105 -15.53 21.40 -36.17
N ARG A 106 -15.16 22.67 -35.94
CA ARG A 106 -14.01 23.02 -35.11
C ARG A 106 -14.23 22.63 -33.65
N THR A 107 -15.41 22.92 -33.10
CA THR A 107 -15.78 22.56 -31.72
C THR A 107 -15.79 21.04 -31.53
N ASP A 108 -16.40 20.29 -32.45
CA ASP A 108 -16.44 18.82 -32.40
C ASP A 108 -15.04 18.22 -32.43
N SER A 109 -14.14 18.78 -33.26
CA SER A 109 -12.73 18.37 -33.32
C SER A 109 -11.98 18.63 -32.02
N LEU A 110 -12.24 19.76 -31.34
CA LEU A 110 -11.65 20.06 -30.03
C LEU A 110 -12.16 19.12 -28.95
N ILE A 111 -13.47 18.85 -28.93
CA ILE A 111 -14.09 17.91 -27.98
C ILE A 111 -13.52 16.51 -28.18
N ALA A 112 -13.35 16.06 -29.43
CA ALA A 112 -12.76 14.76 -29.71
C ALA A 112 -11.30 14.68 -29.24
N GLN A 113 -10.50 15.73 -29.42
CA GLN A 113 -9.12 15.80 -28.92
C GLN A 113 -9.09 15.73 -27.39
N GLU A 114 -9.94 16.49 -26.71
CA GLU A 114 -10.05 16.49 -25.25
C GLU A 114 -10.48 15.11 -24.71
N HIS A 115 -11.43 14.46 -25.38
CA HIS A 115 -11.89 13.13 -24.99
C HIS A 115 -10.77 12.08 -25.08
N VAL A 116 -9.92 12.15 -26.10
CA VAL A 116 -8.73 11.29 -26.22
C VAL A 116 -7.76 11.56 -25.07
N ALA A 117 -7.43 12.83 -24.81
CA ALA A 117 -6.52 13.20 -23.72
C ALA A 117 -7.02 12.73 -22.34
N LEU A 118 -8.33 12.85 -22.07
CA LEU A 118 -8.94 12.34 -20.84
C LEU A 118 -8.88 10.81 -20.73
N THR A 119 -9.03 10.11 -21.85
CA THR A 119 -8.92 8.63 -21.89
C THR A 119 -7.49 8.19 -21.60
N ASP A 120 -6.51 8.85 -22.21
CA ASP A 120 -5.08 8.57 -22.01
C ASP A 120 -4.66 8.82 -20.55
N GLU A 121 -5.10 9.93 -19.95
CA GLU A 121 -4.89 10.24 -18.53
C GLU A 121 -5.52 9.17 -17.62
N THR A 122 -6.73 8.69 -17.95
CA THR A 122 -7.41 7.65 -17.17
C THR A 122 -6.64 6.33 -17.20
N VAL A 123 -6.09 5.96 -18.36
CA VAL A 123 -5.23 4.77 -18.51
C VAL A 123 -3.93 4.96 -17.73
N ALA A 124 -3.27 6.12 -17.85
CA ALA A 124 -2.03 6.43 -17.14
C ALA A 124 -2.21 6.36 -15.61
N ARG A 125 -3.32 6.87 -15.07
CA ARG A 125 -3.66 6.75 -13.65
C ARG A 125 -3.86 5.30 -13.23
N ARG A 126 -4.67 4.54 -13.97
CA ARG A 126 -4.92 3.13 -13.67
C ARG A 126 -3.62 2.32 -13.67
N ASP A 127 -2.76 2.54 -14.65
CA ASP A 127 -1.48 1.84 -14.78
C ASP A 127 -0.50 2.28 -13.66
N GLY A 128 -0.51 3.56 -13.29
CA GLY A 128 0.24 4.10 -12.14
C GLY A 128 -0.22 3.55 -10.79
N ASP A 129 -1.53 3.42 -10.57
CA ASP A 129 -2.13 2.81 -9.38
C ASP A 129 -1.76 1.33 -9.29
N ALA A 130 -1.85 0.60 -10.41
CA ALA A 130 -1.46 -0.80 -10.49
C ALA A 130 0.04 -0.99 -10.20
N ALA A 131 0.90 -0.12 -10.73
CA ALA A 131 2.34 -0.13 -10.46
C ALA A 131 2.64 0.13 -8.98
N THR A 132 1.97 1.12 -8.38
CA THR A 132 2.13 1.47 -6.97
C THR A 132 1.68 0.32 -6.06
N LEU A 133 0.54 -0.29 -6.36
CA LEU A 133 0.03 -1.46 -5.62
C LEU A 133 0.99 -2.65 -5.74
N LYS A 134 1.52 -2.91 -6.93
CA LYS A 134 2.52 -3.97 -7.13
C LYS A 134 3.77 -3.73 -6.30
N SER A 135 4.33 -2.52 -6.33
CA SER A 135 5.52 -2.17 -5.53
C SER A 135 5.26 -2.29 -4.03
N ALA A 136 4.09 -1.89 -3.55
CA ALA A 136 3.71 -2.03 -2.14
C ALA A 136 3.59 -3.52 -1.72
N ASN A 137 3.00 -4.36 -2.57
CA ASN A 137 2.90 -5.79 -2.33
C ASN A 137 4.27 -6.47 -2.36
N ASP A 138 5.13 -6.13 -3.32
CA ASP A 138 6.50 -6.68 -3.41
C ASP A 138 7.32 -6.34 -2.16
N TYR A 139 7.22 -5.09 -1.66
CA TYR A 139 7.87 -4.69 -0.41
C TYR A 139 7.32 -5.45 0.81
N THR A 140 6.00 -5.63 0.89
CA THR A 140 5.34 -6.32 2.00
C THR A 140 5.72 -7.80 2.01
N ASN A 141 5.71 -8.45 0.85
CA ASN A 141 6.15 -9.85 0.69
C ASN A 141 7.62 -10.00 1.12
N TRP A 142 8.50 -9.11 0.65
CA TRP A 142 9.90 -9.11 1.06
C TRP A 142 10.07 -8.97 2.58
N ARG A 143 9.31 -8.08 3.23
CA ARG A 143 9.30 -7.93 4.69
C ARG A 143 8.83 -9.20 5.41
N VAL A 144 7.77 -9.82 4.92
CA VAL A 144 7.19 -11.06 5.49
C VAL A 144 8.17 -12.23 5.34
N ASP A 145 8.83 -12.37 4.20
CA ASP A 145 9.80 -13.42 3.95
C ASP A 145 11.01 -13.29 4.89
N ASN A 146 11.56 -12.08 5.05
CA ASN A 146 12.64 -11.84 6.01
C ASN A 146 12.22 -12.11 7.45
N LEU A 147 11.03 -11.65 7.86
CA LEU A 147 10.52 -11.90 9.21
C LEU A 147 10.35 -13.41 9.47
N THR A 148 9.88 -14.15 8.47
CA THR A 148 9.72 -15.61 8.55
C THR A 148 11.08 -16.29 8.72
N PHE A 149 12.09 -15.84 7.97
CA PHE A 149 13.46 -16.35 8.08
C PHE A 149 14.07 -16.06 9.45
N ASP A 150 14.00 -14.82 9.93
CA ASP A 150 14.53 -14.41 11.24
C ASP A 150 13.85 -15.17 12.39
N THR A 151 12.53 -15.38 12.29
CA THR A 151 11.76 -16.14 13.28
C THR A 151 12.19 -17.61 13.30
N ALA A 152 12.38 -18.22 12.12
CA ALA A 152 12.85 -19.60 12.01
C ALA A 152 14.26 -19.78 12.59
N ASP A 153 15.18 -18.85 12.32
CA ASP A 153 16.55 -18.92 12.84
C ASP A 153 16.59 -18.69 14.36
N THR A 154 15.83 -17.71 14.84
CA THR A 154 15.66 -17.45 16.29
C THR A 154 15.10 -18.67 17.01
N LEU A 155 14.07 -19.31 16.43
CA LEU A 155 13.47 -20.51 17.00
C LEU A 155 14.47 -21.68 17.03
N ARG A 156 15.21 -21.90 15.94
CA ARG A 156 16.25 -22.92 15.84
C ARG A 156 17.37 -22.68 16.87
N GLN A 157 17.80 -21.44 17.04
CA GLN A 157 18.80 -21.07 18.04
C GLN A 157 18.29 -21.31 19.47
N SER A 158 17.04 -20.96 19.75
CA SER A 158 16.39 -21.22 21.04
C SER A 158 16.24 -22.71 21.35
N GLN A 159 15.84 -23.51 20.36
CA GLN A 159 15.79 -24.97 20.47
C GLN A 159 17.17 -25.54 20.77
N THR A 160 18.19 -25.14 20.00
CA THR A 160 19.57 -25.58 20.20
C THR A 160 20.10 -25.21 21.60
N TYR A 161 19.81 -23.99 22.07
CA TYR A 161 20.20 -23.52 23.40
C TYR A 161 19.53 -24.36 24.50
N THR A 162 18.22 -24.58 24.39
CA THR A 162 17.45 -25.39 25.34
C THR A 162 17.94 -26.83 25.37
N ASP A 163 18.18 -27.44 24.21
CA ASP A 163 18.69 -28.80 24.10
C ASP A 163 20.09 -28.94 24.70
N THR A 164 20.97 -27.95 24.45
CA THR A 164 22.31 -27.90 25.04
C THR A 164 22.24 -27.85 26.56
N ARG A 165 21.43 -26.93 27.12
CA ARG A 165 21.26 -26.80 28.57
C ARG A 165 20.61 -28.03 29.21
N ALA A 166 19.62 -28.63 28.56
CA ALA A 166 18.99 -29.86 29.03
C ALA A 166 19.99 -31.03 29.06
N ASN A 167 20.83 -31.16 28.02
CA ASN A 167 21.86 -32.19 27.97
C ASN A 167 22.96 -31.95 29.00
N GLU A 168 23.45 -30.72 29.17
CA GLU A 168 24.40 -30.35 30.23
C GLU A 168 23.86 -30.73 31.62
N ALA A 169 22.59 -30.44 31.90
CA ALA A 169 21.95 -30.79 33.17
C ALA A 169 21.82 -32.32 33.37
N ARG A 170 21.49 -33.06 32.31
CA ARG A 170 21.48 -34.53 32.33
C ARG A 170 22.88 -35.08 32.64
N TYR A 171 23.90 -34.63 31.91
CA TYR A 171 25.29 -35.04 32.15
C TYR A 171 25.77 -34.73 33.57
N TYR A 172 25.44 -33.55 34.10
CA TYR A 172 25.78 -33.19 35.48
C TYR A 172 25.11 -34.15 36.47
N THR A 173 23.83 -34.44 36.27
CA THR A 173 23.04 -35.34 37.12
C THR A 173 23.57 -36.76 37.06
N ASP A 174 23.83 -37.30 35.86
CA ASP A 174 24.37 -38.65 35.67
C ASP A 174 25.76 -38.79 36.32
N ASN A 175 26.61 -37.77 36.20
CA ASN A 175 27.91 -37.75 36.86
C ASN A 175 27.77 -37.77 38.39
N LYS A 176 26.85 -36.97 38.95
CA LYS A 176 26.59 -36.99 40.40
C LYS A 176 25.98 -38.31 40.85
N PHE A 177 25.08 -38.90 40.07
CA PHE A 177 24.46 -40.17 40.37
C PHE A 177 25.47 -41.32 40.32
N SER A 178 26.35 -41.33 39.31
CA SER A 178 27.46 -42.29 39.23
C SER A 178 28.42 -42.15 40.42
N GLN A 179 28.80 -40.91 40.77
CA GLN A 179 29.61 -40.64 41.97
C GLN A 179 28.94 -41.12 43.26
N LEU A 180 27.61 -40.95 43.37
CA LEU A 180 26.83 -41.47 44.49
C LEU A 180 26.83 -42.99 44.51
N ASN A 181 26.59 -43.64 43.37
CA ASN A 181 26.60 -45.10 43.27
C ASN A 181 27.95 -45.68 43.70
N THR A 182 29.07 -45.13 43.22
CA THR A 182 30.43 -45.56 43.64
C THR A 182 30.72 -45.27 45.11
N ARG A 183 30.10 -44.25 45.72
CA ARG A 183 30.22 -44.02 47.18
C ARG A 183 29.41 -45.05 47.98
N ILE A 184 28.22 -45.40 47.51
CA ILE A 184 27.36 -46.44 48.10
C ILE A 184 28.07 -47.80 48.02
N GLU A 185 28.55 -48.22 46.86
CA GLU A 185 29.28 -49.49 46.69
C GLU A 185 30.52 -49.58 47.60
N ARG A 186 31.27 -48.48 47.74
CA ARG A 186 32.40 -48.42 48.67
C ARG A 186 31.97 -48.48 50.13
N ALA A 187 30.85 -47.85 50.49
CA ALA A 187 30.30 -47.93 51.83
C ALA A 187 29.84 -49.36 52.16
N GLU A 188 29.14 -50.03 51.24
CA GLU A 188 28.74 -51.43 51.37
C GLU A 188 29.94 -52.35 51.52
N LYS A 189 30.98 -52.20 50.67
CA LYS A 189 32.19 -53.02 50.75
C LYS A 189 32.94 -52.82 52.07
N ARG A 190 33.03 -51.58 52.57
CA ARG A 190 33.62 -51.28 53.89
C ARG A 190 32.78 -51.87 55.03
N LEU A 191 31.46 -51.81 54.92
CA LEU A 191 30.54 -52.38 55.89
C LEU A 191 30.66 -53.91 55.95
N HIS A 192 30.65 -54.61 54.81
CA HIS A 192 30.86 -56.06 54.76
C HIS A 192 32.20 -56.47 55.37
N ALA A 193 33.27 -55.72 55.04
CA ALA A 193 34.61 -55.96 55.57
C ALA A 193 34.68 -55.73 57.10
N GLY A 194 34.02 -54.68 57.59
CA GLY A 194 33.88 -54.42 59.03
C GLY A 194 33.13 -55.53 59.76
N ILE A 195 32.01 -56.02 59.21
CA ILE A 195 31.24 -57.14 59.79
C ILE A 195 32.10 -58.41 59.80
N ALA A 196 32.81 -58.71 58.72
CA ALA A 196 33.75 -59.83 58.66
C ALA A 196 34.85 -59.71 59.73
N GLY A 197 35.36 -58.49 59.98
CA GLY A 197 36.34 -58.19 61.03
C GLY A 197 35.82 -58.49 62.43
N ILE A 198 34.60 -58.05 62.73
CA ILE A 198 33.96 -58.34 64.02
C ILE A 198 33.63 -59.83 64.15
N ALA A 199 33.16 -60.49 63.10
CA ALA A 199 32.93 -61.93 63.09
C ALA A 199 34.23 -62.73 63.33
N ALA A 200 35.35 -62.29 62.74
CA ALA A 200 36.67 -62.84 62.99
C ALA A 200 37.06 -62.66 64.47
N ILE A 201 36.94 -61.45 65.03
CA ILE A 201 37.21 -61.18 66.45
C ILE A 201 36.37 -62.06 67.38
N ALA A 202 35.08 -62.22 67.06
CA ALA A 202 34.14 -63.02 67.85
C ALA A 202 34.51 -64.51 67.84
N SER A 203 35.10 -64.99 66.74
CA SER A 203 35.46 -66.40 66.55
C SER A 203 36.87 -66.76 67.03
N ILE A 204 37.63 -65.82 67.61
CA ILE A 204 38.96 -66.11 68.16
C ILE A 204 38.84 -67.12 69.32
N PRO A 205 39.54 -68.28 69.26
CA PRO A 205 39.57 -69.22 70.37
C PRO A 205 40.55 -68.75 71.47
N TYR A 206 40.20 -68.94 72.74
CA TYR A 206 41.09 -68.69 73.89
C TYR A 206 41.10 -69.90 74.83
N VAL A 207 42.27 -70.28 75.31
CA VAL A 207 42.43 -71.42 76.24
C VAL A 207 42.23 -70.93 77.67
N ALA A 208 41.07 -71.27 78.26
CA ALA A 208 40.64 -70.78 79.56
C ALA A 208 41.52 -71.19 80.76
N SER A 209 42.36 -72.23 80.59
CA SER A 209 43.22 -72.79 81.63
C SER A 209 44.48 -71.95 81.91
N ASN A 210 44.92 -71.11 80.97
CA ASN A 210 46.18 -70.37 81.09
C ASN A 210 45.95 -68.92 81.49
N ARG A 211 46.91 -68.32 82.23
CA ARG A 211 46.86 -66.89 82.61
C ARG A 211 46.99 -65.96 81.39
N PHE A 212 47.67 -66.41 80.35
CA PHE A 212 47.80 -65.71 79.07
C PHE A 212 47.37 -66.67 77.95
N SER A 213 46.57 -66.18 77.02
CA SER A 213 46.25 -66.88 75.77
C SER A 213 46.23 -65.90 74.60
N TYR A 214 46.52 -66.41 73.42
CA TYR A 214 46.47 -65.69 72.16
C TYR A 214 45.71 -66.53 71.15
N GLY A 215 45.08 -65.89 70.19
CA GLY A 215 44.37 -66.57 69.13
C GLY A 215 44.31 -65.71 67.87
N VAL A 216 44.16 -66.39 66.75
CA VAL A 216 43.93 -65.79 65.45
C VAL A 216 42.68 -66.42 64.85
N ALA A 217 41.90 -65.63 64.13
CA ALA A 217 40.70 -66.10 63.45
C ALA A 217 40.51 -65.34 62.14
N VAL A 218 39.87 -65.99 61.19
CA VAL A 218 39.45 -65.38 59.93
C VAL A 218 37.94 -65.33 59.90
N GLY A 219 37.38 -64.26 59.35
CA GLY A 219 35.95 -64.04 59.20
C GLY A 219 35.63 -63.74 57.75
N ASN A 220 34.50 -64.28 57.28
CA ASN A 220 33.95 -63.98 55.97
C ASN A 220 32.51 -63.47 56.15
N TYR A 221 32.14 -62.44 55.41
CA TYR A 221 30.77 -61.97 55.31
C TYR A 221 30.51 -61.43 53.90
N GLN A 222 29.52 -62.00 53.23
CA GLN A 222 29.20 -61.69 51.83
C GLN A 222 30.46 -61.81 50.95
N ASN A 223 30.90 -60.70 50.35
CA ASN A 223 32.05 -60.61 49.45
C ASN A 223 33.31 -60.02 50.11
N ALA A 224 33.40 -59.99 51.44
CA ALA A 224 34.53 -59.46 52.18
C ALA A 224 35.09 -60.46 53.20
N ASN A 225 36.40 -60.36 53.43
CA ASN A 225 37.13 -61.21 54.37
C ASN A 225 37.91 -60.35 55.36
N ALA A 226 38.14 -60.87 56.55
CA ALA A 226 38.97 -60.21 57.55
C ALA A 226 39.77 -61.22 58.37
N LEU A 227 40.90 -60.75 58.88
CA LEU A 227 41.78 -61.46 59.79
C LEU A 227 41.78 -60.74 61.13
N ALA A 228 41.59 -61.49 62.21
CA ALA A 228 41.65 -60.98 63.56
C ALA A 228 42.69 -61.72 64.39
N GLY A 229 43.34 -60.98 65.28
CA GLY A 229 44.26 -61.49 66.27
C GLY A 229 43.90 -60.91 67.63
N GLY A 230 44.03 -61.70 68.67
CA GLY A 230 43.65 -61.28 70.00
C GLY A 230 44.47 -61.95 71.08
N ILE A 231 44.60 -61.25 72.18
CA ILE A 231 45.20 -61.76 73.41
C ILE A 231 44.18 -61.66 74.53
N GLN A 232 44.29 -62.57 75.48
CA GLN A 232 43.50 -62.60 76.69
C GLN A 232 44.42 -62.80 77.88
N TYR A 233 44.19 -62.03 78.94
CA TYR A 233 44.92 -62.09 80.19
C TYR A 233 43.96 -62.27 81.37
N LYS A 234 44.25 -63.23 82.25
CA LYS A 234 43.46 -63.48 83.47
C LYS A 234 44.14 -62.80 84.66
N THR A 235 43.55 -61.72 85.15
CA THR A 235 44.05 -60.99 86.34
C THR A 235 43.76 -61.78 87.63
N SER A 236 42.72 -62.62 87.64
CA SER A 236 42.35 -63.53 88.74
C SER A 236 41.60 -64.75 88.16
N PRO A 237 41.39 -65.86 88.91
CA PRO A 237 40.67 -67.03 88.41
C PRO A 237 39.30 -66.69 87.77
N ASN A 238 38.69 -65.63 88.29
CA ASN A 238 37.34 -65.17 87.98
C ASN A 238 37.29 -63.92 87.10
N THR A 239 38.42 -63.30 86.75
CA THR A 239 38.45 -62.02 85.99
C THR A 239 39.37 -62.13 84.78
N THR A 240 38.83 -61.79 83.61
CA THR A 240 39.53 -61.84 82.33
C THR A 240 39.47 -60.50 81.61
N ILE A 241 40.56 -60.16 80.93
CA ILE A 241 40.67 -59.01 80.04
C ILE A 241 41.04 -59.54 78.66
N ARG A 242 40.39 -59.02 77.62
CA ARG A 242 40.61 -59.37 76.22
C ARG A 242 40.95 -58.12 75.42
N LEU A 243 41.93 -58.23 74.55
CA LEU A 243 42.32 -57.22 73.58
C LEU A 243 42.35 -57.88 72.20
N ASN A 244 41.55 -57.39 71.27
CA ASN A 244 41.42 -57.94 69.92
C ASN A 244 41.61 -56.85 68.88
N VAL A 245 42.32 -57.19 67.82
CA VAL A 245 42.50 -56.36 66.64
C VAL A 245 42.07 -57.14 65.41
N SER A 246 41.49 -56.48 64.43
CA SER A 246 41.24 -57.08 63.11
C SER A 246 41.64 -56.15 61.99
N LEU A 247 42.05 -56.76 60.89
CA LEU A 247 42.33 -56.12 59.61
C LEU A 247 41.42 -56.73 58.55
N ASP A 248 40.76 -55.90 57.77
CA ASP A 248 39.80 -56.34 56.76
C ASP A 248 40.27 -56.11 55.32
N SER A 249 39.59 -56.75 54.35
CA SER A 249 39.91 -56.65 52.91
C SER A 249 39.65 -55.25 52.29
N SER A 250 39.07 -54.33 53.06
CA SER A 250 38.88 -52.92 52.69
C SER A 250 39.92 -52.00 53.33
N HIS A 251 40.97 -52.57 53.95
CA HIS A 251 42.05 -51.89 54.64
C HIS A 251 41.61 -51.10 55.89
N ASN A 252 40.47 -51.43 56.50
CA ASN A 252 40.14 -50.88 57.81
C ASN A 252 40.68 -51.78 58.92
N ALA A 253 40.98 -51.15 60.05
CA ALA A 253 41.36 -51.83 61.28
C ALA A 253 40.25 -51.64 62.32
N ALA A 254 39.93 -52.70 63.06
CA ALA A 254 39.05 -52.61 64.22
C ALA A 254 39.80 -53.03 65.48
N LEU A 255 39.46 -52.39 66.60
CA LEU A 255 40.02 -52.67 67.91
C LEU A 255 38.85 -52.93 68.88
N ALA A 256 38.93 -54.00 69.65
CA ALA A 256 37.97 -54.33 70.67
C ALA A 256 38.68 -54.69 71.98
N VAL A 257 38.19 -54.14 73.09
CA VAL A 257 38.65 -54.44 74.44
C VAL A 257 37.46 -54.93 75.24
N GLY A 258 37.62 -56.02 75.98
CA GLY A 258 36.56 -56.59 76.80
C GLY A 258 37.07 -57.00 78.18
N VAL A 259 36.21 -56.90 79.17
CA VAL A 259 36.44 -57.38 80.54
C VAL A 259 35.28 -58.32 80.90
N GLY A 260 35.59 -59.46 81.51
CA GLY A 260 34.60 -60.46 81.91
C GLY A 260 34.90 -60.99 83.29
N GLY A 261 33.86 -61.09 84.12
CA GLY A 261 33.89 -61.67 85.47
C GLY A 261 32.95 -62.87 85.57
N GLY A 262 33.38 -63.95 86.23
CA GLY A 262 32.55 -65.14 86.51
C GLY A 262 32.66 -65.53 87.98
N TRP A 263 31.63 -66.15 88.54
CA TRP A 263 31.59 -66.61 89.92
C TRP A 263 31.12 -68.06 90.00
#